data_AF-A0A251V8P0-F1
#
_entry.id   AF-A0A251V8P0-F1
#
_cell.length_a   1.000
_cell.length_b   1.000
_cell.length_c   1.000
_cell.angle_alpha   90.00
_cell.angle_beta   90.00
_cell.angle_gamma   90.00
#
_symmetry.space_group_name_H-M   'P 1'
#
loop_
_entity.id
_entity.type
_entity.pdbx_description
1 polymer ?
#
loop_
_entity_poly.entity_id
_entity_poly.type
_entity_poly.pdbx_seq_one_letter_code
_entity_poly.pdbx_strand_id
1 'polypeptide(L)'
;MVLKDVKQVVCLICNTEQQVSHICVNCGVKMGEYFCAICKLYDDDISKQQFHCHDCGVCRLHGRENNYHCQKCGCCLRVELRGSHVCLENAIKRDCPVCHDYLFESVKPITAMYCGHAVHLDCYSVMMSKNQPLCPNCSKSSFFRELFETILIILVLLAATYEFIY
;
A
#
# COMPACT_ATOMS: atom_id res chain seq x y z
N MET A 1 9.66 -5.92 -0.62
CA MET A 1 10.66 -6.92 -0.14
C MET A 1 12.03 -6.28 -0.16
N VAL A 2 12.82 -6.42 0.91
CA VAL A 2 14.22 -5.99 0.96
C VAL A 2 15.08 -7.22 1.22
N LEU A 3 16.02 -7.51 0.34
CA LEU A 3 16.92 -8.65 0.50
C LEU A 3 18.14 -8.24 1.34
N LYS A 4 17.95 -8.01 2.64
CA LYS A 4 18.97 -7.41 3.54
C LYS A 4 20.31 -8.16 3.53
N ASP A 5 20.29 -9.49 3.44
CA ASP A 5 21.50 -10.31 3.62
C ASP A 5 22.15 -10.85 2.33
N VAL A 6 21.50 -10.65 1.18
CA VAL A 6 22.05 -11.12 -0.11
C VAL A 6 23.29 -10.31 -0.49
N LYS A 7 24.46 -10.93 -0.59
CA LYS A 7 25.71 -10.24 -0.99
C LYS A 7 26.15 -10.56 -2.41
N GLN A 8 25.69 -11.67 -2.94
CA GLN A 8 26.07 -12.18 -4.25
C GLN A 8 24.85 -12.49 -5.10
N VAL A 9 25.03 -12.40 -6.40
CA VAL A 9 24.04 -12.74 -7.43
C VAL A 9 24.72 -13.53 -8.54
N VAL A 10 23.94 -14.32 -9.27
CA VAL A 10 24.42 -15.08 -10.43
C VAL A 10 23.80 -14.47 -11.68
N CYS A 11 24.63 -14.18 -12.69
CA CYS A 11 24.16 -13.76 -14.00
C CYS A 11 23.49 -14.93 -14.73
N LEU A 12 22.22 -14.80 -15.11
CA LEU A 12 21.49 -15.86 -15.81
C LEU A 12 21.91 -16.06 -17.28
N ILE A 13 22.71 -15.14 -17.85
CA ILE A 13 23.18 -15.23 -19.24
C ILE A 13 24.49 -15.99 -19.35
N CYS A 14 25.44 -15.75 -18.44
CA CYS A 14 26.79 -16.33 -18.49
C CYS A 14 27.18 -17.13 -17.24
N ASN A 15 26.26 -17.30 -16.28
CA ASN A 15 26.45 -18.05 -15.02
C ASN A 15 27.57 -17.54 -14.11
N THR A 16 28.04 -16.31 -14.31
CA THR A 16 29.03 -15.70 -13.42
C THR A 16 28.40 -15.32 -12.09
N GLU A 17 28.94 -15.85 -11.00
CA GLU A 17 28.67 -15.38 -9.63
C GLU A 17 29.48 -14.11 -9.36
N GLN A 18 28.84 -13.10 -8.76
CA GLN A 18 29.45 -11.80 -8.51
C GLN A 18 28.80 -11.07 -7.34
N GLN A 19 29.46 -10.01 -6.86
CA GLN A 19 28.83 -9.06 -5.93
C GLN A 19 27.61 -8.39 -6.57
N VAL A 20 26.65 -8.00 -5.73
CA VAL A 20 25.45 -7.28 -6.17
C VAL A 20 25.85 -6.05 -6.97
N SER A 21 25.44 -6.05 -8.24
CA SER A 21 25.71 -5.01 -9.23
C SER A 21 24.59 -5.02 -10.26
N HIS A 22 24.35 -3.89 -10.90
CA HIS A 22 23.40 -3.79 -12.02
C HIS A 22 23.89 -4.53 -13.27
N ILE A 23 25.21 -4.51 -13.49
CA ILE A 23 25.85 -5.00 -14.70
C ILE A 23 26.68 -6.24 -14.36
N CYS A 24 26.60 -7.25 -15.21
CA CYS A 24 27.42 -8.45 -15.06
C CYS A 24 28.90 -8.12 -15.30
N VAL A 25 29.78 -8.54 -14.38
CA VAL A 25 31.23 -8.25 -14.45
C VAL A 25 31.94 -8.99 -15.57
N ASN A 26 31.36 -10.08 -16.06
CA ASN A 26 31.96 -10.92 -17.10
C ASN A 26 31.41 -10.59 -18.50
N CYS A 27 30.09 -10.67 -18.69
CA CYS A 27 29.48 -10.47 -20.01
C CYS A 27 28.93 -9.06 -20.27
N GLY A 28 28.95 -8.16 -19.27
CA GLY A 28 28.50 -6.77 -19.43
C GLY A 28 26.99 -6.57 -19.60
N VAL A 29 26.18 -7.62 -19.47
CA VAL A 29 24.71 -7.50 -19.58
C VAL A 29 24.14 -6.74 -18.38
N LYS A 30 23.11 -5.92 -18.60
CA LYS A 30 22.28 -5.43 -17.50
C LYS A 30 21.42 -6.57 -16.98
N MET A 31 21.45 -6.79 -15.66
CA MET A 31 20.71 -7.88 -15.01
C MET A 31 19.27 -7.49 -14.63
N GLY A 32 18.81 -6.32 -15.07
CA GLY A 32 17.49 -5.75 -14.86
C GLY A 32 17.41 -4.39 -15.54
N GLU A 33 16.29 -3.97 -16.12
CA GLU A 33 16.16 -2.58 -16.60
C GLU A 33 16.11 -1.58 -15.44
N TYR A 34 15.34 -1.90 -14.39
CA TYR A 34 15.40 -1.24 -13.09
C TYR A 34 16.30 -2.01 -12.13
N PHE A 35 17.20 -1.30 -11.45
CA PHE A 35 18.02 -1.84 -10.38
C PHE A 35 18.04 -0.90 -9.17
N CYS A 36 17.85 -1.49 -7.98
CA CYS A 36 18.03 -0.78 -6.72
C CYS A 36 19.08 -1.51 -5.87
N ALA A 37 20.26 -0.89 -5.70
CA ALA A 37 21.35 -1.45 -4.89
C ALA A 37 20.97 -1.62 -3.40
N ILE A 38 20.14 -0.73 -2.85
CA ILE A 38 19.74 -0.75 -1.44
C ILE A 38 18.83 -1.95 -1.16
N CYS A 39 17.80 -2.13 -2.00
CA CYS A 39 16.84 -3.23 -1.87
C CYS A 39 17.34 -4.53 -2.49
N LYS A 40 18.38 -4.45 -3.33
CA LYS A 40 18.92 -5.50 -4.21
C LYS A 40 17.83 -6.06 -5.13
N LEU A 41 17.03 -5.15 -5.68
CA LEU A 41 15.90 -5.46 -6.55
C LEU A 41 16.34 -5.28 -8.01
N TYR A 42 16.02 -6.28 -8.82
CA TYR A 42 16.16 -6.30 -10.27
C TYR A 42 14.76 -6.51 -10.85
N ASP A 43 14.35 -5.67 -11.80
CA ASP A 43 13.04 -5.78 -12.47
C ASP A 43 13.18 -5.25 -13.90
N ASP A 44 12.75 -6.03 -14.88
CA ASP A 44 12.79 -5.62 -16.30
C ASP A 44 11.57 -4.78 -16.70
N ASP A 45 10.49 -4.84 -15.92
CA ASP A 45 9.26 -4.12 -16.23
C ASP A 45 9.31 -2.69 -15.68
N ILE A 46 9.85 -1.77 -16.48
CA ILE A 46 9.91 -0.33 -16.17
C ILE A 46 8.54 0.37 -16.18
N SER A 47 7.49 -0.26 -16.71
CA SER A 47 6.15 0.35 -16.78
C SER A 47 5.55 0.56 -15.39
N LYS A 48 6.01 -0.22 -14.39
CA LYS A 48 5.65 -0.06 -12.97
C LYS A 48 6.22 1.23 -12.35
N GLN A 49 7.18 1.88 -13.00
CA GLN A 49 7.83 3.12 -12.54
C GLN A 49 8.34 2.99 -11.10
N GLN A 50 9.16 1.98 -10.85
CA GLN A 50 9.70 1.69 -9.53
C GLN A 50 10.61 2.81 -9.07
N PHE A 51 10.60 3.11 -7.77
CA PHE A 51 11.56 4.03 -7.17
C PHE A 51 11.86 3.65 -5.73
N HIS A 52 13.08 3.92 -5.26
CA HIS A 52 13.43 3.74 -3.86
C HIS A 52 12.98 4.93 -3.01
N CYS A 53 12.17 4.69 -1.97
CA CYS A 53 11.90 5.69 -0.94
C CYS A 53 12.86 5.49 0.22
N HIS A 54 13.80 6.44 0.42
CA HIS A 54 14.79 6.37 1.48
C HIS A 54 14.16 6.38 2.88
N ASP A 55 13.10 7.16 3.09
CA ASP A 55 12.42 7.24 4.38
C ASP A 55 11.71 5.93 4.75
N CYS A 56 11.18 5.20 3.76
CA CYS A 56 10.60 3.87 4.00
C CYS A 56 11.64 2.74 3.96
N GLY A 57 12.82 2.95 3.35
CA GLY A 57 13.82 1.92 3.11
C GLY A 57 13.39 0.81 2.13
N VAL A 58 12.38 1.05 1.29
CA VAL A 58 11.84 0.07 0.33
C VAL A 58 11.56 0.69 -1.03
N CYS A 59 11.62 -0.14 -2.09
CA CYS A 59 11.12 0.25 -3.40
C CYS A 59 9.59 0.35 -3.39
N ARG A 60 9.07 1.40 -4.03
CA ARG A 60 7.65 1.67 -4.28
C ARG A 60 7.40 1.69 -5.79
N LEU A 61 6.12 1.69 -6.18
CA LEU A 61 5.66 1.66 -7.57
C LEU A 61 4.90 2.95 -7.90
N HIS A 62 4.58 3.14 -9.18
CA HIS A 62 3.81 4.25 -9.74
C HIS A 62 4.55 5.59 -9.80
N GLY A 63 5.87 5.59 -9.83
CA GLY A 63 6.66 6.80 -10.09
C GLY A 63 6.89 7.68 -8.86
N ARG A 64 8.07 8.29 -8.78
CA ARG A 64 8.45 9.17 -7.65
C ARG A 64 7.60 10.43 -7.63
N GLU A 65 7.24 10.93 -8.79
CA GLU A 65 6.46 12.14 -9.03
C GLU A 65 4.99 12.00 -8.63
N ASN A 66 4.42 10.79 -8.71
CA ASN A 66 3.03 10.54 -8.30
C ASN A 66 2.93 10.11 -6.83
N ASN A 67 4.05 10.01 -6.12
CA ASN A 67 4.09 9.59 -4.71
C ASN A 67 4.78 10.63 -3.83
N TYR A 68 4.37 10.72 -2.58
CA TYR A 68 5.10 11.45 -1.56
C TYR A 68 5.17 10.65 -0.27
N HIS A 69 6.24 10.86 0.49
CA HIS A 69 6.34 10.31 1.84
C HIS A 69 5.73 11.30 2.83
N CYS A 70 4.74 10.86 3.59
CA CYS A 70 4.19 11.64 4.70
C CYS A 70 4.98 11.33 5.97
N GLN A 71 5.79 12.29 6.42
CA GLN A 71 6.68 12.13 7.57
C GLN A 71 5.92 11.83 8.87
N LYS A 72 4.68 12.33 9.00
CA LYS A 72 3.86 12.11 10.20
C LYS A 72 3.32 10.68 10.30
N CYS A 73 2.91 10.06 9.20
CA CYS A 73 2.43 8.67 9.24
C CYS A 73 3.51 7.63 8.94
N GLY A 74 4.64 8.05 8.33
CA GLY A 74 5.73 7.18 7.93
C GLY A 74 5.45 6.36 6.67
N CYS A 75 4.49 6.79 5.83
CA CYS A 75 4.03 6.04 4.66
C CYS A 75 4.21 6.83 3.36
N CYS A 76 4.46 6.10 2.27
CA CYS A 76 4.30 6.64 0.92
C CYS A 76 2.83 6.60 0.50
N LEU A 77 2.33 7.72 0.00
CA LEU A 77 0.96 7.90 -0.49
C LEU A 77 1.01 8.57 -1.86
N ARG A 78 -0.06 8.43 -2.65
CA ARG A 78 -0.15 9.18 -3.90
C ARG A 78 -0.28 10.68 -3.63
N VAL A 79 0.28 11.53 -4.49
CA VAL A 79 0.32 12.99 -4.31
C VAL A 79 -1.06 13.63 -4.17
N GLU A 80 -2.10 13.05 -4.75
CA GLU A 80 -3.49 13.53 -4.66
C GLU A 80 -4.05 13.41 -3.23
N LEU A 81 -3.47 12.54 -2.40
CA LEU A 81 -3.84 12.37 -0.99
C LEU A 81 -3.13 13.37 -0.06
N ARG A 82 -2.31 14.28 -0.61
CA ARG A 82 -1.62 15.29 0.17
C ARG A 82 -2.64 16.28 0.75
N GLY A 83 -2.69 16.36 2.08
CA GLY A 83 -3.60 17.22 2.82
C GLY A 83 -5.00 16.67 3.07
N SER A 84 -5.42 15.59 2.38
CA SER A 84 -6.76 15.00 2.50
C SER A 84 -6.79 13.64 3.20
N HIS A 85 -5.66 12.94 3.31
CA HIS A 85 -5.62 11.64 3.98
C HIS A 85 -5.81 11.73 5.50
N VAL A 86 -6.44 10.72 6.09
CA VAL A 86 -6.50 10.54 7.53
C VAL A 86 -5.12 10.13 8.03
N CYS A 87 -4.35 11.12 8.48
CA CYS A 87 -2.99 10.93 8.93
C CYS A 87 -2.95 10.41 10.36
N LEU A 88 -2.92 9.09 10.51
CA LEU A 88 -2.64 8.43 11.79
C LEU A 88 -1.16 8.06 11.86
N GLU A 89 -0.49 8.48 12.94
CA GLU A 89 0.91 8.16 13.17
C GLU A 89 1.09 6.64 13.31
N ASN A 90 2.13 6.09 12.67
CA ASN A 90 2.46 4.67 12.71
C ASN A 90 1.29 3.74 12.30
N ALA A 91 0.39 4.20 11.44
CA ALA A 91 -0.81 3.46 11.04
C ALA A 91 -0.51 2.03 10.54
N ILE A 92 0.64 1.85 9.87
CA ILE A 92 1.10 0.57 9.33
C ILE A 92 2.27 -0.06 10.11
N LYS A 93 2.84 0.63 11.11
CA LYS A 93 3.91 0.06 11.95
C LYS A 93 3.31 -0.66 13.16
N ARG A 94 2.41 -1.60 12.86
CA ARG A 94 1.69 -2.41 13.85
C ARG A 94 1.20 -3.70 13.22
N ASP A 95 0.74 -4.63 14.04
CA ASP A 95 0.16 -5.88 13.56
C ASP A 95 -1.25 -5.67 13.02
N CYS A 96 -1.61 -6.46 12.01
CA CYS A 96 -2.98 -6.55 11.55
C CYS A 96 -3.83 -7.14 12.69
N PRO A 97 -4.90 -6.47 13.14
CA PRO A 97 -5.72 -6.96 14.25
C PRO A 97 -6.55 -8.22 13.91
N VAL A 98 -6.54 -8.65 12.65
CA VAL A 98 -7.30 -9.81 12.17
C VAL A 98 -6.42 -11.06 12.05
N CYS A 99 -5.22 -10.92 11.49
CA CYS A 99 -4.32 -12.05 11.24
C CYS A 99 -3.01 -12.00 12.04
N HIS A 100 -2.77 -10.92 12.79
CA HIS A 100 -1.59 -10.70 13.63
C HIS A 100 -0.25 -10.61 12.89
N ASP A 101 -0.25 -10.61 11.56
CA ASP A 101 0.95 -10.32 10.76
C ASP A 101 1.31 -8.84 10.84
N TYR A 102 2.60 -8.54 10.97
CA TYR A 102 3.11 -7.18 10.99
C TYR A 102 2.90 -6.48 9.64
N LEU A 103 2.13 -5.38 9.64
CA LEU A 103 1.66 -4.72 8.41
C LEU A 103 2.83 -4.18 7.58
N PHE A 104 3.82 -3.53 8.19
CA PHE A 104 4.89 -2.85 7.46
C PHE A 104 5.77 -3.79 6.63
N GLU A 105 6.00 -5.02 7.12
CA GLU A 105 6.88 -6.00 6.46
C GLU A 105 6.11 -7.01 5.59
N SER A 106 4.79 -7.04 5.71
CA SER A 106 3.92 -7.92 4.94
C SER A 106 3.96 -7.58 3.44
N VAL A 107 3.94 -8.63 2.61
CA VAL A 107 3.76 -8.52 1.15
C VAL A 107 2.29 -8.41 0.75
N LYS A 108 1.37 -8.64 1.69
CA LYS A 108 -0.07 -8.57 1.44
C LYS A 108 -0.49 -7.12 1.27
N PRO A 109 -1.39 -6.79 0.33
CA PRO A 109 -1.92 -5.44 0.19
C PRO A 109 -2.56 -4.95 1.50
N ILE A 110 -2.37 -3.68 1.82
CA ILE A 110 -2.92 -3.02 3.01
C ILE A 110 -3.95 -2.00 2.57
N THR A 111 -5.05 -1.92 3.29
CA THR A 111 -6.06 -0.87 3.15
C THR A 111 -6.22 -0.11 4.45
N ALA A 112 -6.43 1.20 4.35
CA ALA A 112 -6.77 2.03 5.49
C ALA A 112 -8.30 2.11 5.62
N MET A 113 -8.80 1.84 6.82
CA MET A 113 -10.18 2.11 7.18
C MET A 113 -10.39 3.64 7.30
N TYR A 114 -11.63 4.11 7.26
CA TYR A 114 -11.92 5.56 7.37
C TYR A 114 -11.43 6.21 8.67
N CYS A 115 -11.27 5.42 9.74
CA CYS A 115 -10.68 5.91 10.98
C CYS A 115 -9.15 6.09 10.92
N GLY A 116 -8.50 5.76 9.79
CA GLY A 116 -7.06 5.83 9.58
C GLY A 116 -6.29 4.57 9.97
N HIS A 117 -6.92 3.61 10.67
CA HIS A 117 -6.28 2.33 10.99
C HIS A 117 -6.16 1.44 9.76
N ALA A 118 -5.00 0.80 9.59
CA ALA A 118 -4.74 -0.11 8.49
C ALA A 118 -4.98 -1.58 8.87
N VAL A 119 -5.43 -2.36 7.88
CA VAL A 119 -5.57 -3.81 7.90
C VAL A 119 -5.16 -4.38 6.54
N HIS A 120 -4.87 -5.67 6.44
CA HIS A 120 -4.71 -6.28 5.10
C HIS A 120 -6.02 -6.22 4.32
N LEU A 121 -5.93 -6.05 3.00
CA LEU A 121 -7.10 -5.97 2.11
C LEU A 121 -7.96 -7.24 2.22
N ASP A 122 -7.34 -8.42 2.27
CA ASP A 122 -8.05 -9.69 2.43
C ASP A 122 -8.72 -9.78 3.80
N CYS A 123 -8.04 -9.32 4.85
CA CYS A 123 -8.61 -9.25 6.21
C CYS A 123 -9.81 -8.29 6.27
N TYR A 124 -9.74 -7.15 5.58
CA TYR A 124 -10.85 -6.23 5.44
C TYR A 124 -12.04 -6.88 4.74
N SER A 125 -11.81 -7.58 3.63
CA SER A 125 -12.85 -8.32 2.90
C SER A 125 -13.53 -9.38 3.77
N VAL A 126 -12.77 -10.10 4.61
CA VAL A 126 -13.32 -11.07 5.57
C VAL A 126 -14.17 -10.37 6.65
N MET A 127 -13.76 -9.20 7.14
CA MET A 127 -14.57 -8.43 8.08
C MET A 127 -15.92 -8.02 7.45
N MET A 128 -15.90 -7.57 6.19
CA MET A 128 -17.12 -7.16 5.49
C MET A 128 -18.05 -8.34 5.22
N SER A 129 -17.53 -9.51 4.85
CA SER A 129 -18.35 -10.70 4.59
C SER A 129 -19.03 -11.25 5.86
N LYS A 130 -18.44 -11.00 7.04
CA LYS A 130 -19.01 -11.35 8.35
C LYS A 130 -19.93 -10.28 8.93
N ASN A 131 -20.22 -9.22 8.18
CA ASN A 131 -20.99 -8.06 8.64
C ASN A 131 -20.40 -7.42 9.91
N GLN A 132 -19.06 -7.31 9.97
CA GLN A 132 -18.30 -6.69 11.05
C GLN A 132 -17.64 -5.39 10.58
N PRO A 133 -18.42 -4.31 10.38
CA PRO A 133 -17.89 -3.06 9.83
C PRO A 133 -17.16 -2.20 10.86
N LEU A 134 -16.94 -2.68 12.09
CA LEU A 134 -16.28 -1.88 13.12
C LEU A 134 -14.78 -2.11 13.07
N CYS A 135 -14.00 -1.03 13.15
CA CYS A 135 -12.56 -1.11 13.28
C CYS A 135 -12.18 -1.85 14.57
N PRO A 136 -11.42 -2.96 14.50
CA PRO A 136 -11.01 -3.70 15.69
C PRO A 136 -10.14 -2.88 16.66
N ASN A 137 -9.51 -1.81 16.17
CA ASN A 137 -8.64 -0.95 16.99
C ASN A 137 -9.38 0.16 17.75
N CYS A 138 -10.54 0.63 17.25
CA CYS A 138 -11.20 1.80 17.84
C CYS A 138 -12.74 1.80 17.74
N SER A 139 -13.33 0.71 17.28
CA SER A 139 -14.78 0.51 17.13
C SER A 139 -15.51 1.53 16.24
N LYS A 140 -14.78 2.35 15.46
CA LYS A 140 -15.38 3.24 14.46
C LYS A 140 -15.81 2.47 13.21
N SER A 141 -16.93 2.84 12.63
CA SER A 141 -17.46 2.21 11.41
C SER A 141 -16.55 2.39 10.19
N SER A 142 -16.47 1.34 9.38
CA SER A 142 -15.90 1.30 8.03
C SER A 142 -16.79 1.97 6.99
N PHE A 143 -17.94 2.52 7.37
CA PHE A 143 -18.80 3.27 6.48
C PHE A 143 -18.69 4.77 6.77
N PHE A 144 -18.60 5.57 5.71
CA PHE A 144 -18.60 7.01 5.79
C PHE A 144 -19.97 7.48 6.29
N ARG A 145 -20.01 8.20 7.41
CA ARG A 145 -21.26 8.70 8.01
C ARG A 145 -22.06 9.56 7.02
N GLU A 146 -21.41 10.39 6.22
CA GLU A 146 -22.08 11.29 5.28
C GLU A 146 -22.72 10.57 4.08
N LEU A 147 -22.18 9.42 3.64
CA LEU A 147 -22.83 8.63 2.58
C LEU A 147 -24.15 8.03 3.06
N PHE A 148 -24.19 7.59 4.34
CA PHE A 148 -25.44 7.11 4.93
C PHE A 148 -26.44 8.24 5.09
N GLU A 149 -26.04 9.40 5.63
CA GLU A 149 -26.89 10.60 5.71
C GLU A 149 -27.39 11.04 4.33
N THR A 150 -26.52 11.08 3.32
CA THR A 150 -26.89 11.48 1.95
C THR A 150 -27.86 10.48 1.32
N ILE A 151 -27.61 9.17 1.48
CA ILE A 151 -28.53 8.12 1.01
C ILE A 151 -29.85 8.16 1.78
N LEU A 152 -29.83 8.38 3.10
CA LEU A 152 -31.03 8.51 3.92
C LEU A 152 -31.84 9.74 3.50
N ILE A 153 -31.19 10.88 3.29
CA ILE A 153 -31.81 12.12 2.78
C ILE A 153 -32.42 11.88 1.40
N ILE A 154 -31.70 11.22 0.48
CA ILE A 154 -32.24 10.89 -0.85
C ILE A 154 -33.44 9.95 -0.73
N LEU A 155 -33.38 8.91 0.11
CA LEU A 155 -34.48 7.98 0.31
C LEU A 155 -35.70 8.66 0.96
N VAL A 156 -35.48 9.57 1.91
CA VAL A 156 -36.55 10.38 2.54
C VAL A 156 -37.16 11.37 1.56
N LEU A 157 -36.34 12.02 0.71
CA LEU A 157 -36.83 12.93 -0.34
C LEU A 157 -37.61 12.15 -1.41
N LEU A 158 -37.13 10.98 -1.83
CA LEU A 158 -37.84 10.11 -2.75
C LEU A 158 -39.16 9.64 -2.13
N ALA A 159 -39.17 9.16 -0.88
CA ALA A 159 -40.38 8.76 -0.17
C ALA A 159 -41.38 9.92 -0.03
N ALA A 160 -40.92 11.12 0.29
CA ALA A 160 -41.75 12.32 0.34
C ALA A 160 -42.35 12.64 -1.04
N THR A 161 -41.61 12.47 -2.14
CA THR A 161 -42.18 12.66 -3.50
C THR A 161 -43.18 11.58 -3.91
N TYR A 162 -43.15 10.39 -3.30
CA TYR A 162 -44.14 9.33 -3.54
C TYR A 162 -45.47 9.57 -2.79
N GLU A 163 -45.46 10.32 -1.68
CA GLU A 163 -46.69 10.69 -0.94
C GLU A 163 -47.44 11.89 -1.55
N PHE A 164 -46.90 12.55 -2.58
CA PHE A 164 -47.56 13.66 -3.29
C PHE A 164 -48.15 13.26 -4.66
N ILE A 165 -48.15 11.97 -5.03
CA ILE A 165 -48.70 11.46 -6.30
C ILE A 165 -49.92 10.54 -6.09
N TYR A 166 -50.48 10.48 -4.87
CA TYR A 166 -51.77 9.85 -4.58
C TYR A 166 -52.66 10.74 -3.73
#